data_AF-A0A392QYK2-F1
#
_entry.id   AF-A0A392QYK2-F1
#
_cell.length_a   1.000
_cell.length_b   1.000
_cell.length_c   1.000
_cell.angle_alpha   90.00
_cell.angle_beta   90.00
_cell.angle_gamma   90.00
#
_symmetry.space_group_name_H-M   'P 1'
#
loop_
_entity.id
_entity.type
_entity.pdbx_description
1 polymer ?
#
loop_
_entity_poly.entity_id
_entity_poly.type
_entity_poly.pdbx_seq_one_letter_code
_entity_poly.pdbx_strand_id
1 'polypeptide(L)'
;ADQFDETDEKERKKKSSFFNWFYFSINIGALIASSVLVWIQMNVGWEWGFGVPAVAMVLALIFFFGGSPLYRLQIPGGSPLTRICQVLVAACRKLKLQVPADKSLLHETIDVESVIKGSRKLDHTNNLR
;
A
#
# COMPACT_ATOMS: atom_id res chain seq x y z
N ALA A 1 -6.10 3.79 -1.46
CA ALA A 1 -5.95 4.94 -2.38
C ALA A 1 -6.34 6.16 -1.60
N ASP A 2 -5.37 6.64 -0.84
CA ASP A 2 -5.67 7.33 0.42
C ASP A 2 -5.95 8.82 0.20
N GLN A 3 -6.02 9.20 -1.08
CA GLN A 3 -6.39 10.51 -1.60
C GLN A 3 -7.90 10.64 -1.87
N PHE A 4 -8.65 9.53 -1.90
CA PHE A 4 -10.10 9.50 -2.10
C PHE A 4 -10.79 9.07 -0.82
N ASP A 5 -11.81 9.81 -0.39
CA ASP A 5 -12.69 9.42 0.71
C ASP A 5 -13.63 8.30 0.25
N GLU A 6 -13.63 7.18 0.98
CA GLU A 6 -14.51 6.05 0.68
C GLU A 6 -15.93 6.23 1.24
N THR A 7 -16.12 7.18 2.16
CA THR A 7 -17.41 7.49 2.78
C THR A 7 -18.28 8.41 1.93
N ASP A 8 -17.69 9.12 0.96
CA ASP A 8 -18.41 9.92 -0.04
C ASP A 8 -18.64 9.10 -1.33
N GLU A 9 -19.90 8.87 -1.69
CA GLU A 9 -20.27 8.15 -2.92
C GLU A 9 -19.73 8.80 -4.21
N LYS A 10 -19.59 10.12 -4.24
CA LYS A 10 -19.08 10.84 -5.42
C LYS A 10 -17.58 10.64 -5.57
N GLU A 11 -16.81 10.73 -4.48
CA GLU A 11 -15.36 10.47 -4.51
C GLU A 11 -15.06 9.00 -4.80
N ARG A 12 -15.87 8.07 -4.27
CA ARG A 12 -15.76 6.63 -4.57
C ARG A 12 -15.93 6.31 -6.06
N LYS A 13 -16.90 6.93 -6.75
CA LYS A 13 -17.07 6.76 -8.20
C LYS A 13 -15.88 7.33 -8.98
N LYS A 14 -15.37 8.51 -8.57
CA LYS A 14 -14.17 9.13 -9.18
C LYS A 14 -12.93 8.26 -9.00
N LYS A 15 -12.76 7.65 -7.82
CA LYS A 15 -11.68 6.69 -7.53
C LYS A 15 -11.68 5.52 -8.51
N SER A 16 -12.84 4.88 -8.71
CA SER A 16 -12.97 3.75 -9.65
C SER A 16 -12.61 4.16 -11.08
N SER A 17 -13.14 5.29 -11.55
CA SER A 17 -12.81 5.82 -12.88
C SER A 17 -11.33 6.15 -13.03
N PHE A 18 -10.72 6.75 -12.02
CA PHE A 18 -9.28 7.03 -11.97
C PHE A 18 -8.46 5.76 -12.11
N PHE A 19 -8.76 4.72 -11.33
CA PHE A 19 -8.03 3.45 -11.42
C PHE A 19 -8.22 2.74 -12.75
N ASN A 20 -9.41 2.79 -13.34
CA ASN A 20 -9.65 2.22 -14.67
C ASN A 20 -8.76 2.88 -15.73
N TRP A 21 -8.72 4.22 -15.76
CA TRP A 21 -7.84 4.96 -16.66
C TRP A 21 -6.36 4.69 -16.37
N PHE A 22 -5.97 4.65 -15.09
CA PHE A 22 -4.61 4.35 -14.68
C PHE A 22 -4.14 2.98 -15.18
N TYR A 23 -4.94 1.93 -14.96
CA TYR A 23 -4.62 0.59 -15.45
C TYR A 23 -4.58 0.53 -16.98
N PHE A 24 -5.52 1.20 -17.66
CA PHE A 24 -5.52 1.29 -19.11
C PHE A 24 -4.23 1.95 -19.64
N SER A 25 -3.82 3.08 -19.04
CA SER A 25 -2.58 3.78 -19.39
C SER A 25 -1.33 2.94 -19.10
N ILE A 26 -1.28 2.17 -18.00
CA ILE A 26 -0.15 1.25 -17.74
C ILE A 26 -0.04 0.20 -18.83
N ASN A 27 -1.15 -0.41 -19.24
CA ASN A 27 -1.13 -1.45 -20.27
C ASN A 27 -0.67 -0.87 -21.62
N ILE A 28 -1.18 0.30 -22.02
CA ILE A 28 -0.70 1.00 -23.22
C ILE A 28 0.78 1.35 -23.10
N GLY A 29 1.21 1.89 -21.96
CA GLY A 29 2.60 2.23 -21.71
C GLY A 29 3.51 1.01 -21.83
N ALA A 30 3.09 -0.14 -21.30
CA ALA A 30 3.81 -1.41 -21.41
C ALA A 30 3.90 -1.90 -22.87
N LEU A 31 2.82 -1.76 -23.65
CA LEU A 31 2.82 -2.10 -25.08
C LEU A 31 3.77 -1.20 -25.89
N ILE A 32 3.78 0.10 -25.62
CA ILE A 32 4.71 1.05 -26.26
C ILE A 32 6.16 0.74 -25.84
N ALA A 33 6.37 0.45 -24.56
CA ALA A 33 7.68 0.10 -24.02
C ALA A 33 8.25 -1.16 -24.68
N SER A 34 7.42 -2.20 -24.84
CA SER A 34 7.85 -3.47 -25.43
C SER A 34 8.01 -3.44 -26.96
N SER A 35 7.33 -2.51 -27.64
CA SER A 35 7.40 -2.38 -29.11
C SER A 35 8.35 -1.27 -29.54
N VAL A 36 7.94 -0.01 -29.35
CA VAL A 36 8.64 1.18 -29.85
C VAL A 36 9.99 1.35 -29.16
N LEU A 37 10.05 1.21 -27.84
CA LEU A 37 11.28 1.41 -27.08
C LEU A 37 12.34 0.35 -27.40
N VAL A 38 11.93 -0.91 -27.53
CA VAL A 38 12.80 -2.00 -27.99
C VAL A 38 13.26 -1.74 -29.43
N TRP A 39 12.37 -1.28 -30.31
CA TRP A 39 12.76 -0.93 -31.68
C TRP A 39 13.80 0.19 -31.72
N ILE A 40 13.65 1.24 -30.90
CA ILE A 40 14.63 2.33 -30.77
C ILE A 40 15.97 1.80 -30.28
N GLN A 41 15.98 0.96 -29.26
CA GLN A 41 17.20 0.34 -28.72
C GLN A 41 17.95 -0.45 -29.79
N MET A 42 17.22 -1.21 -30.63
CA MET A 42 17.81 -2.07 -31.65
C MET A 42 18.24 -1.33 -32.93
N ASN A 43 17.54 -0.27 -33.34
CA ASN A 43 17.76 0.38 -34.64
C ASN A 43 18.45 1.75 -34.55
N VAL A 44 18.22 2.49 -33.47
CA VAL A 44 18.75 3.86 -33.29
C VAL A 44 19.94 3.84 -32.32
N GLY A 45 19.89 2.95 -31.33
CA GLY A 45 20.97 2.70 -30.40
C GLY A 45 20.55 2.81 -28.94
N TRP A 46 21.40 2.28 -28.07
CA TRP A 46 21.13 2.17 -26.64
C TRP A 46 21.05 3.53 -25.92
N GLU A 47 21.79 4.54 -26.39
CA GLU A 47 21.76 5.89 -25.81
C GLU A 47 20.34 6.49 -25.84
N TRP A 48 19.67 6.41 -26.99
CA TRP A 48 18.28 6.85 -27.13
C TRP A 48 17.29 5.97 -26.37
N GLY A 49 17.57 4.66 -26.33
CA GLY A 49 16.80 3.69 -25.58
C GLY A 49 16.74 3.95 -24.08
N PHE A 50 17.80 4.50 -23.49
CA PHE A 50 17.82 4.91 -22.07
C PHE A 50 17.50 6.39 -21.87
N GLY A 51 17.82 7.25 -22.84
CA GLY A 51 17.52 8.68 -22.78
C GLY A 51 16.02 8.97 -22.71
N VAL A 52 15.21 8.29 -23.51
CA VAL A 52 13.75 8.50 -23.54
C VAL A 52 13.09 8.20 -22.17
N PRO A 53 13.31 7.04 -21.53
CA PRO A 53 12.82 6.79 -20.17
C PRO A 53 13.35 7.77 -19.13
N ALA A 54 14.61 8.19 -19.24
CA ALA A 54 15.19 9.16 -18.30
C ALA A 54 14.48 10.51 -18.35
N VAL A 55 14.22 11.04 -19.56
CA VAL A 55 13.45 12.29 -19.71
C VAL A 55 12.02 12.12 -19.21
N ALA A 56 11.38 10.99 -19.51
CA ALA A 56 10.04 10.71 -19.01
C ALA A 56 9.99 10.69 -17.46
N MET A 57 11.01 10.13 -16.81
CA MET A 57 11.14 10.13 -15.34
C MET A 57 11.29 11.55 -14.78
N VAL A 58 12.12 12.39 -15.41
CA VAL A 58 12.28 13.80 -14.99
C VAL A 58 10.96 14.56 -15.09
N LEU A 59 10.21 14.38 -16.19
CA LEU A 59 8.88 14.98 -16.34
C LEU A 59 7.92 14.49 -15.26
N ALA A 60 7.92 13.18 -14.96
CA ALA A 60 7.09 12.62 -13.90
C ALA A 60 7.41 13.24 -12.52
N LEU A 61 8.69 13.46 -12.20
CA LEU A 61 9.10 14.13 -10.97
C LEU A 61 8.61 15.57 -10.92
N ILE A 62 8.71 16.33 -12.03
CA ILE A 62 8.20 17.70 -12.09
C ILE A 62 6.69 17.74 -11.80
N PHE A 63 5.91 16.84 -12.40
CA PHE A 63 4.47 16.76 -12.12
C PHE A 63 4.17 16.34 -10.68
N PHE A 64 4.94 15.40 -10.13
CA PHE A 64 4.78 14.95 -8.75
C PHE A 64 5.07 16.06 -7.73
N PHE A 65 6.18 16.78 -7.90
CA PHE A 65 6.53 17.89 -7.04
C PHE A 65 5.61 19.11 -7.25
N GLY A 66 5.24 19.40 -8.49
CA GLY A 66 4.26 20.46 -8.80
C GLY A 66 2.87 20.18 -8.21
N GLY A 67 2.48 18.91 -8.11
CA GLY A 67 1.23 18.46 -7.48
C GLY A 67 1.30 18.30 -5.96
N SER A 68 2.49 18.39 -5.35
CA SER A 68 2.68 18.19 -3.91
C SER A 68 1.73 19.00 -3.00
N PRO A 69 1.41 20.29 -3.26
CA PRO A 69 0.48 21.03 -2.41
C PRO A 69 -0.99 20.53 -2.49
N LEU A 70 -1.34 19.70 -3.48
CA LEU A 70 -2.69 19.16 -3.66
C LEU A 70 -2.89 17.81 -2.95
N TYR A 71 -1.83 17.21 -2.41
CA TYR A 71 -1.90 15.88 -1.81
C TYR A 71 -2.38 15.91 -0.36
N ARG A 72 -3.29 14.99 -0.02
CA ARG A 72 -3.69 14.72 1.36
C ARG A 72 -2.59 13.94 2.07
N LEU A 73 -1.96 14.53 3.08
CA LEU A 73 -0.97 13.88 3.92
C LEU A 73 -1.67 12.94 4.91
N GLN A 74 -1.43 11.64 4.76
CA GLN A 74 -1.93 10.63 5.68
C GLN A 74 -1.00 10.48 6.88
N ILE A 75 -1.57 10.36 8.08
CA ILE A 75 -0.80 10.15 9.31
C ILE A 75 -0.21 8.73 9.27
N PRO A 76 1.10 8.54 9.55
CA PRO A 76 1.72 7.22 9.49
C PRO A 76 1.07 6.26 10.51
N GLY A 77 0.43 5.20 10.03
CA GLY A 77 -0.28 4.19 10.84
C GLY A 77 0.62 3.14 11.51
N GLY A 78 1.94 3.34 11.53
CA GLY A 78 2.94 2.36 11.97
C GLY A 78 3.13 1.19 10.98
N SER A 79 4.12 0.33 11.23
CA SER A 79 4.45 -0.82 10.37
C SER A 79 3.82 -2.13 10.88
N PRO A 80 3.02 -2.85 10.08
CA PRO A 80 2.54 -4.19 10.42
C PRO A 80 3.68 -5.18 10.65
N LEU A 81 4.81 -5.02 9.95
CA LEU A 81 5.96 -5.91 10.09
C LEU A 81 6.56 -5.82 11.50
N THR A 82 6.69 -4.61 12.04
CA THR A 82 7.17 -4.42 13.42
C THR A 82 6.28 -5.13 14.42
N ARG A 83 4.96 -5.16 14.20
CA ARG A 83 4.00 -5.87 15.06
C ARG A 83 4.16 -7.38 14.96
N ILE A 84 4.32 -7.92 13.75
CA ILE A 84 4.58 -9.35 13.55
C ILE A 84 5.88 -9.75 14.28
N CYS A 85 6.93 -8.94 14.15
CA CYS A 85 8.18 -9.16 14.87
C CYS A 85 7.98 -9.13 16.39
N GLN A 86 7.20 -8.20 16.93
CA GLN A 86 6.89 -8.14 18.36
C GLN A 86 6.18 -9.40 18.85
N VAL A 87 5.18 -9.88 18.11
CA VAL A 87 4.44 -11.11 18.44
C VAL A 87 5.36 -12.33 18.37
N LEU A 88 6.17 -12.46 17.31
CA LEU A 88 7.14 -13.55 17.18
C LEU A 88 8.16 -13.55 18.33
N VAL A 89 8.73 -12.40 18.66
CA VAL A 89 9.68 -12.27 19.77
C VAL A 89 9.01 -12.59 21.10
N ALA A 90 7.79 -12.10 21.34
CA ALA A 90 7.04 -12.38 22.56
C ALA A 90 6.71 -13.87 22.68
N ALA A 91 6.26 -14.51 21.60
CA ALA A 91 5.99 -15.94 21.54
C ALA A 91 7.26 -16.75 21.80
N CYS A 92 8.37 -16.43 21.12
CA CYS A 92 9.65 -17.11 21.31
C CYS A 92 10.19 -16.98 22.74
N ARG A 93 10.04 -15.80 23.36
CA ARG A 93 10.46 -15.58 24.76
C ARG A 93 9.57 -16.32 25.76
N LYS A 94 8.28 -16.51 25.44
CA LYS A 94 7.29 -17.16 26.32
C LYS A 94 7.14 -18.66 26.07
N LEU A 95 7.86 -19.23 25.10
CA LEU A 95 7.85 -20.68 24.78
C LEU A 95 8.15 -21.58 25.98
N LYS A 96 8.92 -21.10 26.97
CA LYS A 96 9.32 -21.88 28.15
C LYS A 96 8.43 -21.67 29.38
N LEU A 97 7.37 -20.85 29.28
CA LEU A 97 6.46 -20.58 30.39
C LEU A 97 5.29 -21.56 30.36
N GLN A 98 4.87 -22.07 31.52
CA GLN A 98 3.65 -22.86 31.61
C GLN A 98 2.44 -21.95 31.40
N VAL A 99 1.51 -22.38 30.54
CA VAL A 99 0.28 -21.63 30.24
C VAL A 99 -0.62 -21.65 31.48
N PRO A 100 -1.07 -20.49 32.00
CA PRO A 100 -2.00 -20.44 33.12
C PRO A 100 -3.31 -21.17 32.77
N ALA A 101 -3.85 -21.96 33.71
CA ALA A 101 -5.10 -22.70 33.51
C ALA A 101 -6.34 -21.77 33.41
N ASP A 102 -6.23 -20.56 33.94
CA ASP A 102 -7.29 -19.55 33.92
C ASP A 102 -7.18 -18.64 32.68
N LYS A 103 -8.23 -18.63 31.86
CA LYS A 103 -8.30 -17.87 30.61
C LYS A 103 -8.42 -16.35 30.85
N SER A 104 -8.87 -15.93 32.03
CA SER A 104 -9.00 -14.51 32.41
C SER A 104 -7.65 -13.79 32.58
N LEU A 105 -6.56 -14.56 32.71
CA LEU A 105 -5.19 -14.04 32.85
C LEU A 105 -4.51 -13.77 31.50
N LEU A 106 -5.14 -14.13 30.38
CA LEU A 106 -4.64 -13.82 29.04
C LEU A 106 -4.95 -12.35 28.72
N HIS A 107 -3.97 -11.66 28.12
CA HIS A 107 -4.12 -10.24 27.78
C HIS A 107 -5.15 -10.06 26.67
N GLU A 108 -6.34 -9.58 27.04
CA GLU A 108 -7.39 -9.18 26.10
C GLU A 108 -7.46 -7.64 26.05
N THR A 109 -7.40 -7.07 24.86
CA THR A 109 -7.59 -5.62 24.68
C THR A 109 -9.08 -5.31 24.81
N ILE A 110 -9.47 -4.72 25.95
CA ILE A 110 -10.85 -4.40 26.32
C ILE A 110 -11.47 -3.34 25.37
N ASP A 111 -10.65 -2.55 24.70
CA ASP A 111 -11.10 -1.41 23.90
C ASP A 111 -11.93 -1.80 22.67
N VAL A 112 -13.02 -1.06 22.42
CA VAL A 112 -13.92 -1.22 21.26
C VAL A 112 -13.23 -0.76 19.96
N GLU A 113 -12.40 0.27 20.07
CA GLU A 113 -11.50 0.69 19.02
C GLU A 113 -10.24 -0.17 19.03
N SER A 114 -9.71 -0.46 17.84
CA SER A 114 -8.41 -1.10 17.81
C SER A 114 -7.38 -0.11 18.37
N VAL A 115 -6.43 -0.61 19.17
CA VAL A 115 -5.26 0.17 19.65
C VAL A 115 -4.49 0.79 18.47
N ILE A 116 -4.74 0.33 17.25
CA ILE A 116 -4.16 0.81 16.01
C ILE A 116 -5.03 1.94 15.46
N LYS A 117 -4.50 3.17 15.52
CA LYS A 117 -5.08 4.33 14.85
C LYS A 117 -5.29 4.03 13.35
N GLY A 118 -6.55 3.94 12.93
CA GLY A 118 -6.95 3.65 11.53
C GLY A 118 -7.21 2.17 11.19
N SER A 119 -7.15 1.23 12.13
CA SER A 119 -7.63 -0.14 11.90
C SER A 119 -8.95 -0.41 12.62
N ARG A 120 -9.81 -1.23 12.00
CA ARG A 120 -11.06 -1.69 12.61
C ARG A 120 -10.81 -2.96 13.42
N LYS A 121 -11.37 -3.04 14.63
CA LYS A 121 -11.37 -4.27 15.44
C LYS A 121 -12.16 -5.34 14.68
N LEU A 122 -11.56 -6.52 14.51
CA LEU A 122 -12.26 -7.66 13.92
C LEU A 122 -13.24 -8.22 14.95
N ASP A 123 -14.50 -8.41 14.54
CA ASP A 123 -15.53 -8.96 15.41
C ASP A 123 -15.23 -10.43 15.74
N HIS A 124 -15.52 -10.81 16.99
CA HIS A 124 -15.25 -12.16 17.46
C HIS A 124 -16.16 -13.17 16.74
N THR A 125 -15.56 -14.21 16.16
CA THR A 125 -16.29 -15.29 15.48
C THR A 125 -16.30 -16.54 16.35
N ASN A 126 -17.49 -17.03 16.69
CA ASN A 126 -17.70 -18.19 17.57
C ASN A 126 -17.54 -19.56 16.89
N ASN A 127 -17.05 -19.62 15.65
CA ASN A 127 -17.07 -20.83 14.82
C ASN A 127 -15.86 -21.77 15.00
N LEU A 128 -14.93 -21.48 15.91
CA LEU A 128 -13.68 -22.24 16.09
C LEU A 128 -13.47 -22.70 17.54
N ARG A 129 -14.53 -23.08 18.24
CA ARG A 129 -14.45 -23.60 19.61
C ARG A 129 -14.13 -25.08 19.66
#